data_AF-A0A1G2WBY9-F1
#
_entry.id   AF-A0A1G2WBY9-F1
#
_cell.length_a   1.000
_cell.length_b   1.000
_cell.length_c   1.000
_cell.angle_alpha   90.00
_cell.angle_beta   90.00
_cell.angle_gamma   90.00
#
_symmetry.space_group_name_H-M   'P 1'
#
loop_
_entity.id
_entity.type
_entity.pdbx_description
1 polymer ?
#
loop_
_entity_poly.entity_id
_entity_poly.type
_entity_poly.pdbx_seq_one_letter_code
_entity_poly.pdbx_strand_id
1 'polypeptide(L)'
;MISPQDFFPAIAPWVAQLDDTFPGAQIKPYFAQWEVLHILSLALLGGASILLNLRLIGSGLTDESPSVVRRGVLPWLNVGVIGVIATGVLIGTSNPERLYTSEAFTAKMLGLAAALFLTYGVSLPAAKAEGRLSRGASLAAAIGLGLFGVALGVFAVAKLANPGLWHVIIAAALIVLFVTKGVTRIVYLVGLLGLIATQFALHHAIYKPDDYARLDPANKVLIVVYLAWILAIAAIQIVRSGRGSEGGGPAVKALAYAAILVWVTTAAAGRWIAFA
;
A
#
# COMPACT_ATOMS: atom_id res chain seq x y z
N MET A 1 -4.17 -5.26 20.44
CA MET A 1 -2.81 -5.49 20.97
C MET A 1 -2.14 -6.49 20.04
N ILE A 2 -1.57 -5.95 18.95
CA ILE A 2 -0.77 -6.68 17.95
C ILE A 2 0.52 -5.86 17.70
N SER A 3 1.09 -5.26 18.74
CA SER A 3 2.36 -4.52 18.62
C SER A 3 3.55 -5.44 18.91
N PRO A 4 4.78 -5.10 18.48
CA PRO A 4 5.94 -5.96 18.69
C PRO A 4 6.16 -6.39 20.15
N GLN A 5 5.82 -5.53 21.12
CA GLN A 5 5.92 -5.85 22.54
C GLN A 5 5.10 -7.06 22.99
N ASP A 6 3.95 -7.30 22.32
CA ASP A 6 3.06 -8.41 22.66
C ASP A 6 3.68 -9.76 22.25
N PHE A 7 4.59 -9.74 21.26
CA PHE A 7 5.28 -10.92 20.75
C PHE A 7 6.66 -11.13 21.39
N PHE A 8 7.34 -10.05 21.76
CA PHE A 8 8.73 -10.10 22.23
C PHE A 8 8.96 -9.41 23.59
N PRO A 9 8.13 -9.65 24.63
CA PRO A 9 8.19 -8.89 25.89
C PRO A 9 9.58 -8.91 26.57
N ALA A 10 10.36 -9.98 26.36
CA ALA A 10 11.70 -10.15 26.93
C ALA A 10 12.73 -9.12 26.44
N ILE A 11 12.54 -8.48 25.27
CA ILE A 11 13.50 -7.49 24.75
C ILE A 11 13.17 -6.05 25.16
N ALA A 12 12.08 -5.82 25.90
CA ALA A 12 11.66 -4.46 26.28
C ALA A 12 12.75 -3.64 26.99
N PRO A 13 13.55 -4.19 27.93
CA PRO A 13 14.62 -3.42 28.57
C PRO A 13 15.72 -3.00 27.59
N TRP A 14 16.03 -3.84 26.60
CA TRP A 14 17.00 -3.53 25.56
C TRP A 14 16.47 -2.45 24.61
N VAL A 15 15.20 -2.57 24.18
CA VAL A 15 14.52 -1.58 23.33
C VAL A 15 14.53 -0.20 23.99
N ALA A 16 14.25 -0.12 25.29
CA ALA A 16 14.20 1.13 26.05
C ALA A 16 15.55 1.86 26.18
N GLN A 17 16.67 1.20 25.87
CA GLN A 17 18.02 1.77 25.97
C GLN A 17 18.71 1.88 24.60
N LEU A 18 18.08 1.38 23.54
CA LEU A 18 18.73 1.22 22.23
C LEU A 18 19.06 2.57 21.58
N ASP A 19 18.28 3.62 21.82
CA ASP A 19 18.54 4.95 21.27
C ASP A 19 19.63 5.74 22.04
N ASP A 20 19.98 5.29 23.24
CA ASP A 20 21.06 5.85 24.08
C ASP A 20 22.35 5.00 24.06
N THR A 21 22.31 3.83 23.43
CA THR A 21 23.47 2.91 23.30
C THR A 21 23.87 2.70 21.84
N PHE A 22 25.05 2.12 21.60
CA PHE A 22 25.48 1.78 20.24
C PHE A 22 24.57 0.69 19.64
N PRO A 23 24.09 0.83 18.38
CA PRO A 23 24.41 1.90 17.43
C PRO A 23 23.45 3.10 17.45
N GLY A 24 22.32 3.04 18.17
CA GLY A 24 21.27 4.07 18.13
C GLY A 24 21.76 5.47 18.50
N ALA A 25 22.61 5.60 19.53
CA ALA A 25 23.16 6.89 19.97
C ALA A 25 23.96 7.63 18.87
N GLN A 26 24.64 6.88 17.98
CA GLN A 26 25.41 7.46 16.88
C GLN A 26 24.55 7.81 15.66
N ILE A 27 23.42 7.10 15.50
CA ILE A 27 22.51 7.26 14.37
C ILE A 27 21.52 8.41 14.63
N LYS A 28 21.06 8.56 15.88
CA LYS A 28 20.02 9.51 16.32
C LYS A 28 20.29 10.97 15.92
N PRO A 29 21.52 11.52 15.97
CA PRO A 29 21.78 12.89 15.53
C PRO A 29 21.51 13.15 14.04
N TYR A 30 21.49 12.11 13.22
CA TYR A 30 21.26 12.17 11.76
C TYR A 30 19.86 11.71 11.35
N PHE A 31 18.93 11.63 12.31
CA PHE A 31 17.58 11.10 12.10
C PHE A 31 16.87 11.73 10.89
N ALA A 32 16.88 13.06 10.77
CA ALA A 32 16.23 13.77 9.68
C ALA A 32 16.80 13.40 8.30
N GLN A 33 18.12 13.21 8.19
CA GLN A 33 18.77 12.79 6.96
C GLN A 33 18.34 11.38 6.57
N TRP A 34 18.23 10.46 7.54
CA TRP A 34 17.73 9.11 7.29
C TRP A 34 16.28 9.11 6.84
N GLU A 35 15.42 9.97 7.42
CA GLU A 35 14.04 10.13 6.98
C GLU A 35 13.92 10.63 5.54
N VAL A 36 14.72 11.62 5.15
CA VAL A 36 14.77 12.11 3.77
C VAL A 36 15.16 10.99 2.81
N LEU A 37 16.24 10.25 3.12
CA LEU A 37 16.69 9.13 2.31
C LEU A 37 15.64 8.01 2.24
N HIS A 38 14.91 7.77 3.33
CA HIS A 38 13.82 6.79 3.37
C HIS A 38 12.67 7.19 2.44
N ILE A 39 12.23 8.45 2.48
CA ILE A 39 11.16 8.96 1.61
C ILE A 39 11.59 8.93 0.14
N LEU A 40 12.82 9.31 -0.18
CA LEU A 40 13.35 9.22 -1.54
C LEU A 40 13.37 7.76 -2.04
N SER A 41 13.77 6.82 -1.17
CA SER A 41 13.77 5.39 -1.48
C SER A 41 12.35 4.86 -1.71
N LEU A 42 11.37 5.30 -0.91
CA LEU A 42 9.95 4.99 -1.08
C LEU A 42 9.38 5.56 -2.38
N ALA A 43 9.73 6.80 -2.74
CA ALA A 43 9.28 7.44 -3.97
C ALA A 43 9.81 6.71 -5.20
N LEU A 44 11.10 6.35 -5.20
CA LEU A 44 11.73 5.56 -6.26
C LEU A 44 11.08 4.18 -6.40
N LEU A 45 10.94 3.47 -5.28
CA LEU A 45 10.34 2.14 -5.21
C LEU A 45 8.88 2.14 -5.66
N GLY A 46 8.09 3.07 -5.13
CA GLY A 46 6.69 3.26 -5.46
C GLY A 46 6.50 3.59 -6.94
N GLY A 47 7.27 4.54 -7.47
CA GLY A 47 7.21 4.92 -8.89
C GLY A 47 7.55 3.76 -9.82
N ALA A 48 8.65 3.05 -9.56
CA ALA A 48 9.07 1.90 -10.35
C ALA A 48 8.05 0.74 -10.29
N SER A 49 7.48 0.49 -9.10
CA SER A 49 6.44 -0.51 -8.90
C SER A 49 5.14 -0.15 -9.61
N ILE A 50 4.70 1.11 -9.52
CA ILE A 50 3.49 1.61 -10.20
C ILE A 50 3.64 1.48 -11.73
N LEU A 51 4.79 1.89 -12.30
CA LEU A 51 5.03 1.78 -13.74
C LEU A 51 4.94 0.33 -14.23
N LEU A 52 5.59 -0.61 -13.53
CA LEU A 52 5.55 -2.03 -13.88
C LEU A 52 4.14 -2.62 -13.78
N ASN A 53 3.42 -2.31 -12.71
CA ASN A 53 2.11 -2.90 -12.46
C ASN A 53 1.02 -2.28 -13.34
N LEU A 54 1.08 -0.97 -13.63
CA LEU A 54 0.24 -0.36 -14.67
C LEU A 54 0.46 -1.04 -16.02
N ARG A 55 1.73 -1.31 -16.36
CA ARG A 55 2.06 -2.05 -17.58
C ARG A 55 1.41 -3.43 -17.62
N LEU A 56 1.47 -4.18 -16.51
CA LEU A 56 0.83 -5.51 -16.40
C LEU A 56 -0.70 -5.44 -16.47
N ILE A 57 -1.29 -4.35 -15.98
CA ILE A 57 -2.72 -4.04 -16.10
C ILE A 57 -3.12 -3.74 -17.55
N GLY A 58 -2.17 -3.39 -18.42
CA GLY A 58 -2.43 -2.96 -19.80
C GLY A 58 -2.71 -1.46 -19.90
N SER A 59 -2.11 -0.66 -19.03
CA SER A 59 -2.14 0.81 -19.05
C SER A 59 -0.72 1.38 -18.90
N GLY A 60 -0.55 2.68 -19.11
CA GLY A 60 0.76 3.33 -19.03
C GLY A 60 1.63 3.03 -20.25
N LEU A 61 2.81 2.44 -20.05
CA LEU A 61 3.84 2.20 -21.09
C LEU A 61 3.49 1.01 -22.01
N THR A 62 2.29 1.02 -22.61
CA THR A 62 1.77 -0.12 -23.39
C THR A 62 2.49 -0.39 -24.70
N ASP A 63 3.20 0.60 -25.24
CA ASP A 63 3.98 0.48 -26.49
C ASP A 63 5.19 -0.47 -26.34
N GLU A 64 5.69 -0.63 -25.11
CA GLU A 64 6.79 -1.54 -24.80
C GLU A 64 6.27 -2.87 -24.24
N SER A 65 7.00 -3.98 -24.39
CA SER A 65 6.58 -5.24 -23.75
C SER A 65 6.79 -5.20 -22.23
N PRO A 66 6.00 -5.95 -21.43
CA PRO A 66 6.21 -6.08 -20.00
C PRO A 66 7.66 -6.43 -19.61
N SER A 67 8.36 -7.27 -20.40
CA SER A 67 9.74 -7.63 -20.10
C SER A 67 10.75 -6.50 -20.36
N VAL A 68 10.48 -5.59 -21.29
CA VAL A 68 11.29 -4.39 -21.52
C VAL A 68 11.11 -3.41 -20.37
N VAL A 69 9.86 -3.10 -20.00
CA VAL A 69 9.56 -2.22 -18.85
C VAL A 69 10.21 -2.77 -17.58
N ARG A 70 10.08 -4.08 -17.32
CA ARG A 70 10.74 -4.76 -16.21
C ARG A 70 12.24 -4.50 -16.17
N ARG A 71 12.94 -4.63 -17.30
CA ARG A 71 14.39 -4.44 -17.37
C ARG A 71 14.79 -3.00 -17.01
N GLY A 72 14.00 -2.02 -17.45
CA GLY A 72 14.21 -0.62 -17.12
C GLY A 72 14.00 -0.30 -15.64
N VAL A 73 12.97 -0.87 -15.00
CA VAL A 73 12.63 -0.54 -13.60
C VAL A 73 13.37 -1.38 -12.56
N LEU A 74 13.89 -2.56 -12.91
CA LEU A 74 14.47 -3.51 -11.95
C LEU A 74 15.63 -2.94 -11.11
N PRO A 75 16.61 -2.21 -11.68
CA PRO A 75 17.67 -1.61 -10.87
C PRO A 75 17.12 -0.62 -9.83
N TRP A 76 16.16 0.20 -10.24
CA TRP A 76 15.52 1.20 -9.37
C TRP A 76 14.65 0.58 -8.29
N LEU A 77 13.93 -0.50 -8.60
CA LEU A 77 13.22 -1.30 -7.61
C LEU A 77 14.18 -1.84 -6.55
N ASN A 78 15.32 -2.42 -6.95
CA ASN A 78 16.30 -2.96 -6.02
C ASN A 78 16.94 -1.88 -5.15
N VAL A 79 17.35 -0.76 -5.76
CA VAL A 79 17.90 0.39 -5.02
C VAL A 79 16.88 0.93 -4.03
N GLY A 80 15.61 1.07 -4.45
CA GLY A 80 14.53 1.51 -3.57
C GLY A 80 14.28 0.56 -2.40
N VAL A 81 14.25 -0.75 -2.63
CA VAL A 81 14.07 -1.76 -1.57
C VAL A 81 15.23 -1.75 -0.58
N ILE A 82 16.47 -1.78 -1.08
CA ILE A 82 17.67 -1.72 -0.23
C ILE A 82 17.65 -0.42 0.59
N GLY A 83 17.34 0.71 -0.06
CA GLY A 83 17.26 2.02 0.58
C GLY A 83 16.21 2.06 1.69
N VAL A 84 14.98 1.61 1.42
CA VAL A 84 13.87 1.59 2.41
C VAL A 84 14.20 0.68 3.59
N ILE A 85 14.78 -0.49 3.36
CA ILE A 85 15.15 -1.42 4.44
C ILE A 85 16.27 -0.83 5.29
N ALA A 86 17.39 -0.42 4.66
CA ALA A 86 18.55 0.10 5.36
C ALA A 86 18.19 1.35 6.18
N THR A 87 17.56 2.35 5.55
CA THR A 87 17.14 3.58 6.24
C THR A 87 16.06 3.32 7.27
N GLY A 88 15.14 2.37 7.04
CA GLY A 88 14.11 1.99 8.00
C GLY A 88 14.69 1.40 9.29
N VAL A 89 15.75 0.59 9.18
CA VAL A 89 16.49 0.07 10.35
C VAL A 89 17.15 1.22 11.10
N LEU A 90 17.83 2.13 10.40
CA LEU A 90 18.48 3.30 11.02
C LEU A 90 17.47 4.17 11.79
N ILE A 91 16.36 4.55 11.14
CA ILE A 91 15.26 5.30 11.76
C ILE A 91 14.71 4.55 12.99
N GLY A 92 14.54 3.23 12.87
CA GLY A 92 14.02 2.41 13.97
C GLY A 92 14.94 2.35 15.17
N THR A 93 16.26 2.30 14.98
CA THR A 93 17.22 2.36 16.09
C THR A 93 17.22 3.71 16.82
N SER A 94 16.79 4.80 16.16
CA SER A 94 16.71 6.13 16.76
C SER A 94 15.41 6.40 17.53
N ASN A 95 14.37 5.58 17.33
CA ASN A 95 13.09 5.73 18.04
C ASN A 95 12.45 4.36 18.36
N PRO A 96 13.16 3.48 19.07
CA PRO A 96 12.84 2.06 19.16
C PRO A 96 11.60 1.76 20.00
N GLU A 97 11.41 2.43 21.14
CA GLU A 97 10.26 2.21 22.03
C GLU A 97 8.93 2.56 21.34
N ARG A 98 8.94 3.63 20.55
CA ARG A 98 7.79 4.04 19.75
C ARG A 98 7.39 3.00 18.73
N LEU A 99 8.35 2.39 18.05
CA LEU A 99 8.06 1.31 17.09
C LEU A 99 7.62 0.03 17.78
N TYR A 100 8.23 -0.27 18.92
CA TYR A 100 7.98 -1.48 19.70
C TYR A 100 6.58 -1.56 20.29
N THR A 101 6.00 -0.41 20.63
CA THR A 101 4.65 -0.29 21.19
C THR A 101 3.56 -0.04 20.13
N SER A 102 3.93 0.19 18.87
CA SER A 102 3.00 0.61 17.80
C SER A 102 2.39 -0.55 17.01
N GLU A 103 1.05 -0.63 17.01
CA GLU A 103 0.30 -1.56 16.14
C GLU A 103 0.44 -1.20 14.65
N ALA A 104 0.56 0.10 14.34
CA ALA A 104 0.78 0.58 12.97
C ALA A 104 2.14 0.13 12.41
N PHE A 105 3.15 0.00 13.27
CA PHE A 105 4.44 -0.56 12.88
C PHE A 105 4.31 -2.04 12.47
N THR A 106 3.54 -2.85 13.20
CA THR A 106 3.25 -4.24 12.80
C THR A 106 2.58 -4.30 11.43
N ALA A 107 1.56 -3.48 11.19
CA ALA A 107 0.91 -3.41 9.87
C ALA A 107 1.90 -3.01 8.76
N LYS A 108 2.81 -2.06 9.04
CA LYS A 108 3.87 -1.66 8.10
C LYS A 108 4.82 -2.81 7.79
N MET A 109 5.24 -3.60 8.78
CA MET A 109 6.15 -4.72 8.58
C MET A 109 5.50 -5.88 7.80
N LEU A 110 4.24 -6.20 8.10
CA LEU A 110 3.45 -7.17 7.33
C LEU A 110 3.21 -6.69 5.90
N GLY A 111 2.88 -5.41 5.73
CA GLY A 111 2.71 -4.76 4.43
C GLY A 111 4.00 -4.80 3.60
N LEU A 112 5.15 -4.48 4.20
CA LEU A 112 6.46 -4.59 3.55
C LEU A 112 6.74 -6.01 3.08
N ALA A 113 6.53 -7.02 3.95
CA ALA A 113 6.72 -8.42 3.59
C ALA A 113 5.79 -8.82 2.41
N ALA A 114 4.50 -8.48 2.50
CA ALA A 114 3.54 -8.71 1.43
C ALA A 114 3.95 -8.04 0.11
N ALA A 115 4.43 -6.79 0.18
CA ALA A 115 4.88 -6.03 -0.98
C ALA A 115 6.11 -6.65 -1.66
N LEU A 116 7.04 -7.22 -0.88
CA LEU A 116 8.18 -7.96 -1.42
C LEU A 116 7.73 -9.24 -2.13
N PHE A 117 6.82 -10.02 -1.53
CA PHE A 117 6.25 -11.21 -2.18
C PHE A 117 5.51 -10.86 -3.48
N LEU A 118 4.66 -9.83 -3.46
CA LEU A 118 3.91 -9.41 -4.65
C LEU A 118 4.84 -8.80 -5.72
N THR A 119 5.90 -8.08 -5.34
CA THR A 119 6.82 -7.47 -6.33
C THR A 119 7.77 -8.51 -6.92
N TYR A 120 8.55 -9.20 -6.09
CA TYR A 120 9.59 -10.13 -6.53
C TYR A 120 9.08 -11.52 -6.88
N GLY A 121 8.01 -11.97 -6.21
CA GLY A 121 7.40 -13.26 -6.47
C GLY A 121 6.33 -13.23 -7.55
N VAL A 122 5.69 -12.08 -7.81
CA VAL A 122 4.57 -11.98 -8.77
C VAL A 122 4.85 -11.03 -9.91
N SER A 123 4.93 -9.72 -9.67
CA SER A 123 5.01 -8.70 -10.74
C SER A 123 6.25 -8.87 -11.61
N LEU A 124 7.43 -9.07 -11.01
CA LEU A 124 8.68 -9.25 -11.75
C LEU A 124 8.71 -10.56 -12.57
N PRO A 125 8.31 -11.73 -12.03
CA PRO A 125 8.19 -12.95 -12.83
C PRO A 125 7.11 -12.86 -13.91
N ALA A 126 5.95 -12.30 -13.60
CA ALA A 126 4.85 -12.14 -14.56
C ALA A 126 5.27 -11.22 -15.72
N ALA A 127 5.96 -10.12 -15.44
CA ALA A 127 6.48 -9.24 -16.49
C ALA A 127 7.58 -9.90 -17.33
N LYS A 128 8.43 -10.73 -16.73
CA LYS A 128 9.41 -11.54 -17.48
C LYS A 128 8.72 -12.55 -18.40
N ALA A 129 7.59 -13.11 -17.98
CA ALA A 129 6.80 -14.10 -18.71
C ALA A 129 5.70 -13.46 -19.59
N GLU A 130 5.82 -12.17 -19.93
CA GLU A 130 4.88 -11.43 -20.77
C GLU A 130 3.42 -11.53 -20.30
N GLY A 131 3.21 -11.34 -19.00
CA GLY A 131 1.88 -11.32 -18.39
C GLY A 131 1.30 -12.70 -18.05
N ARG A 132 2.11 -13.77 -18.13
CA ARG A 132 1.72 -15.12 -17.69
C ARG A 132 2.06 -15.36 -16.22
N LEU A 133 1.13 -15.99 -15.49
CA LEU A 133 1.34 -16.36 -14.09
C LEU A 133 1.90 -17.79 -14.00
N SER A 134 3.08 -17.95 -13.39
CA SER A 134 3.67 -19.26 -13.13
C SER A 134 3.12 -19.88 -11.83
N ARG A 135 3.35 -21.19 -11.62
CA ARG A 135 3.00 -21.86 -10.36
C ARG A 135 3.71 -21.24 -9.15
N GLY A 136 5.00 -20.94 -9.29
CA GLY A 136 5.77 -20.26 -8.24
C GLY A 136 5.23 -18.86 -7.94
N ALA A 137 4.84 -18.11 -8.97
CA ALA A 137 4.22 -16.80 -8.79
C ALA A 137 2.83 -16.90 -8.15
N SER A 138 2.09 -17.98 -8.40
CA SER A 138 0.79 -18.22 -7.75
C SER A 138 0.94 -18.50 -6.26
N LEU A 139 1.96 -19.26 -5.86
CA LEU A 139 2.27 -19.48 -4.44
C LEU A 139 2.70 -18.18 -3.75
N ALA A 140 3.61 -17.41 -4.38
CA ALA A 140 4.03 -16.12 -3.87
C ALA A 140 2.85 -15.13 -3.76
N ALA A 141 1.91 -15.17 -4.71
CA ALA A 141 0.68 -14.39 -4.66
C ALA A 141 -0.18 -14.78 -3.46
N ALA A 142 -0.36 -16.07 -3.18
CA ALA A 142 -1.13 -16.53 -2.02
C ALA A 142 -0.51 -16.04 -0.70
N ILE A 143 0.81 -16.16 -0.55
CA ILE A 143 1.54 -15.68 0.63
C ILE A 143 1.42 -14.15 0.75
N GLY A 144 1.70 -13.43 -0.34
CA GLY A 144 1.66 -11.97 -0.37
C GLY A 144 0.27 -11.41 -0.08
N LEU A 145 -0.79 -11.98 -0.67
CA LEU A 145 -2.17 -11.59 -0.40
C LEU A 145 -2.60 -11.95 1.02
N GLY A 146 -2.18 -13.10 1.54
CA GLY A 146 -2.43 -13.49 2.93
C GLY A 146 -1.82 -12.48 3.91
N LEU A 147 -0.54 -12.17 3.75
CA LEU A 147 0.16 -11.15 4.54
C LEU A 147 -0.49 -9.77 4.40
N PHE A 148 -0.90 -9.40 3.18
CA PHE A 148 -1.57 -8.12 2.95
C PHE A 148 -2.93 -8.05 3.64
N GLY A 149 -3.72 -9.14 3.61
CA GLY A 149 -4.98 -9.25 4.32
C GLY A 149 -4.81 -9.12 5.83
N VAL A 150 -3.78 -9.77 6.40
CA VAL A 150 -3.46 -9.60 7.83
C VAL A 150 -3.02 -8.18 8.13
N ALA A 151 -2.18 -7.56 7.27
CA ALA A 151 -1.76 -6.16 7.43
C ALA A 151 -2.96 -5.20 7.45
N LEU A 152 -3.92 -5.38 6.52
CA LEU A 152 -5.16 -4.61 6.49
C LEU A 152 -6.04 -4.88 7.73
N GLY A 153 -6.08 -6.12 8.22
CA GLY A 153 -6.79 -6.47 9.45
C GLY A 153 -6.22 -5.75 10.68
N VAL A 154 -4.90 -5.81 10.87
CA VAL A 154 -4.20 -5.05 11.93
C VAL A 154 -4.47 -3.56 11.77
N PHE A 155 -4.38 -3.05 10.54
CA PHE A 155 -4.61 -1.64 10.26
C PHE A 155 -6.05 -1.20 10.53
N ALA A 156 -7.05 -2.05 10.28
CA ALA A 156 -8.46 -1.73 10.50
C ALA A 156 -8.84 -1.65 11.99
N VAL A 157 -8.12 -2.36 12.87
CA VAL A 157 -8.39 -2.41 14.31
C VAL A 157 -7.44 -1.53 15.13
N ALA A 158 -6.36 -1.03 14.53
CA ALA A 158 -5.38 -0.19 15.20
C ALA A 158 -5.99 1.14 15.63
N LYS A 159 -5.63 1.59 16.84
CA LYS A 159 -6.08 2.90 17.37
C LYS A 159 -5.69 4.01 16.39
N LEU A 160 -6.61 4.95 16.19
CA LEU A 160 -6.47 6.10 15.27
C LEU A 160 -6.42 5.76 13.78
N ALA A 161 -6.42 4.50 13.32
CA ALA A 161 -6.15 4.14 11.91
C ALA A 161 -7.24 4.48 10.88
N ASN A 162 -8.40 4.98 11.32
CA ASN A 162 -9.53 5.34 10.45
C ASN A 162 -9.16 6.33 9.32
N PRO A 163 -8.34 7.39 9.54
CA PRO A 163 -7.90 8.28 8.46
C PRO A 163 -6.76 7.69 7.59
N GLY A 164 -6.02 6.69 8.09
CA GLY A 164 -5.03 5.96 7.30
C GLY A 164 -5.68 5.14 6.18
N LEU A 165 -6.83 4.52 6.46
CA LEU A 165 -7.58 3.73 5.48
C LEU A 165 -8.03 4.57 4.28
N TRP A 166 -8.37 5.85 4.51
CA TRP A 166 -8.72 6.78 3.44
C TRP A 166 -7.59 6.99 2.42
N HIS A 167 -6.32 6.96 2.83
CA HIS A 167 -5.21 7.07 1.88
C HIS A 167 -5.18 5.88 0.90
N VAL A 168 -5.44 4.68 1.41
CA VAL A 168 -5.49 3.45 0.59
C VAL A 168 -6.70 3.47 -0.33
N ILE A 169 -7.87 3.90 0.17
CA ILE A 169 -9.10 4.04 -0.62
C ILE A 169 -8.92 5.07 -1.74
N ILE A 170 -8.34 6.24 -1.44
CA ILE A 170 -8.09 7.29 -2.42
C ILE A 170 -7.11 6.79 -3.49
N ALA A 171 -6.03 6.11 -3.10
CA ALA A 171 -5.10 5.56 -4.06
C ALA A 171 -5.76 4.51 -4.97
N ALA A 172 -6.55 3.58 -4.40
CA ALA A 172 -7.33 2.63 -5.17
C ALA A 172 -8.27 3.37 -6.14
N ALA A 173 -8.93 4.42 -5.67
CA ALA A 173 -9.85 5.19 -6.47
C ALA A 173 -9.17 5.85 -7.68
N LEU A 174 -8.01 6.46 -7.46
CA LEU A 174 -7.20 7.12 -8.49
C LEU A 174 -6.64 6.13 -9.51
N ILE A 175 -6.19 4.95 -9.07
CA ILE A 175 -5.68 3.92 -10.00
C ILE A 175 -6.81 3.44 -10.92
N VAL A 176 -7.99 3.15 -10.37
CA VAL A 176 -9.15 2.72 -11.18
C VAL A 176 -9.57 3.84 -12.14
N LEU A 177 -9.53 5.10 -11.70
CA LEU A 177 -9.83 6.26 -12.56
C LEU A 177 -8.85 6.35 -13.73
N PHE A 178 -7.55 6.16 -13.44
CA PHE A 178 -6.49 6.20 -14.43
C PHE A 178 -6.62 5.07 -15.47
N VAL A 179 -6.89 3.85 -15.01
CA VAL A 179 -6.91 2.64 -15.86
C VAL A 179 -8.20 2.51 -16.67
N THR A 180 -9.34 2.93 -16.14
CA THR A 180 -10.62 2.88 -16.89
C THR A 180 -10.60 3.83 -18.08
N LYS A 181 -11.33 3.52 -19.17
CA LYS A 181 -11.39 4.33 -20.40
C LYS A 181 -12.85 4.52 -20.86
N GLY A 182 -13.08 5.55 -21.68
CA GLY A 182 -14.38 5.84 -22.31
C GLY A 182 -15.52 6.04 -21.30
N VAL A 183 -16.71 5.51 -21.63
CA VAL A 183 -17.92 5.66 -20.80
C VAL A 183 -17.72 5.09 -19.39
N THR A 184 -16.97 3.99 -19.23
CA THR A 184 -16.70 3.40 -17.90
C THR A 184 -16.00 4.39 -16.98
N ARG A 185 -15.05 5.19 -17.50
CA ARG A 185 -14.37 6.23 -16.73
C ARG A 185 -15.33 7.35 -16.31
N ILE A 186 -16.23 7.76 -17.20
CA ILE A 186 -17.20 8.82 -16.93
C ILE A 186 -18.18 8.36 -15.84
N VAL A 187 -18.78 7.17 -16.00
CA VAL A 187 -19.68 6.59 -14.99
C VAL A 187 -18.98 6.50 -13.64
N TYR A 188 -17.74 6.02 -13.64
CA TYR A 188 -16.94 5.89 -12.43
C TYR A 188 -16.67 7.24 -11.74
N LEU A 189 -16.25 8.24 -12.51
CA LEU A 189 -15.98 9.60 -12.02
C LEU A 189 -17.24 10.26 -11.45
N VAL A 190 -18.37 10.17 -12.16
CA VAL A 190 -19.65 10.70 -11.68
C VAL A 190 -20.06 10.02 -10.36
N GLY A 191 -19.91 8.70 -10.27
CA GLY A 191 -20.15 7.97 -9.03
C GLY A 191 -19.24 8.41 -7.88
N LEU A 192 -17.93 8.59 -8.14
CA LEU A 192 -16.99 9.10 -7.14
C LEU A 192 -17.37 10.51 -6.67
N LEU A 193 -17.70 11.42 -7.59
CA LEU A 193 -18.13 12.77 -7.24
C LEU A 193 -19.42 12.76 -6.42
N GLY A 194 -20.37 11.88 -6.74
CA GLY A 194 -21.59 11.68 -5.95
C GLY A 194 -21.31 11.20 -4.53
N LEU A 195 -20.36 10.26 -4.36
CA LEU A 195 -19.92 9.80 -3.05
C LEU A 195 -19.21 10.89 -2.25
N ILE A 196 -18.36 11.69 -2.90
CA ILE A 196 -17.68 12.83 -2.28
C ILE A 196 -18.69 13.88 -1.83
N ALA A 197 -19.65 14.23 -2.69
CA ALA A 197 -20.72 15.17 -2.35
C ALA A 197 -21.59 14.65 -1.19
N THR A 198 -21.90 13.35 -1.18
CA THR A 198 -22.66 12.71 -0.09
C THR A 198 -21.89 12.79 1.22
N GLN A 199 -20.59 12.46 1.21
CA GLN A 199 -19.74 12.56 2.39
C GLN A 199 -19.60 14.01 2.88
N PHE A 200 -19.44 14.96 1.96
CA PHE A 200 -19.38 16.37 2.28
C PHE A 200 -20.68 16.85 2.96
N ALA A 201 -21.84 16.50 2.39
CA ALA A 201 -23.14 16.83 2.96
C ALA A 201 -23.36 16.19 4.34
N LEU A 202 -22.93 14.93 4.53
CA LEU A 202 -23.03 14.26 5.82
C LEU A 202 -22.24 14.98 6.92
N HIS A 203 -21.03 15.47 6.61
CA HIS A 203 -20.15 16.16 7.57
C HIS A 203 -20.48 17.63 7.80
N HIS A 204 -21.04 18.33 6.80
CA HIS A 204 -21.21 19.79 6.86
C HIS A 204 -22.66 20.26 6.87
N ALA A 205 -23.61 19.43 6.44
CA ALA A 205 -25.01 19.82 6.31
C ALA A 205 -25.97 18.98 7.17
N ILE A 206 -25.67 17.69 7.39
CA ILE A 206 -26.59 16.75 8.05
C ILE A 206 -26.23 16.54 9.51
N TYR A 207 -24.99 16.14 9.79
CA TYR A 207 -24.53 15.90 11.16
C TYR A 207 -23.69 17.07 11.65
N LYS A 208 -23.82 17.38 12.95
CA LYS A 208 -22.95 18.36 13.58
C LYS A 208 -21.53 17.77 13.74
N PRO A 209 -20.47 18.58 13.64
CA PRO A 209 -19.08 18.09 13.71
C PRO A 209 -18.72 17.32 14.99
N ASP A 210 -19.46 17.55 16.08
CA ASP A 210 -19.30 16.97 17.40
C ASP A 210 -20.21 15.75 17.67
N ASP A 211 -21.14 15.41 16.76
CA ASP A 211 -22.04 14.26 16.87
C ASP A 211 -21.37 12.96 16.36
N TYR A 212 -20.31 12.54 17.06
CA TYR A 212 -19.54 11.33 16.72
C TYR A 212 -20.40 10.05 16.72
N ALA A 213 -21.47 10.01 17.53
CA ALA A 213 -22.36 8.86 17.61
C ALA A 213 -23.05 8.55 16.27
N ARG A 214 -23.31 9.57 15.45
CA ARG A 214 -23.88 9.42 14.09
C ARG A 214 -22.84 9.49 12.99
N LEU A 215 -21.80 10.31 13.16
CA LEU A 215 -20.71 10.43 12.19
C LEU A 215 -19.91 9.13 12.03
N ASP A 216 -19.60 8.44 13.12
CA ASP A 216 -18.77 7.23 13.05
C ASP A 216 -19.44 6.09 12.25
N PRO A 217 -20.70 5.70 12.52
CA PRO A 217 -21.41 4.73 11.70
C PRO A 217 -21.54 5.20 10.24
N ALA A 218 -21.87 6.47 10.00
CA ALA A 218 -22.01 7.00 8.65
C ALA A 218 -20.69 6.92 7.84
N ASN A 219 -19.56 7.24 8.48
CA ASN A 219 -18.24 7.11 7.87
C ASN A 219 -17.89 5.66 7.53
N LYS A 220 -18.18 4.72 8.43
CA LYS A 220 -17.98 3.28 8.17
C LYS A 220 -18.82 2.78 7.00
N VAL A 221 -20.09 3.21 6.94
CA VAL A 221 -20.97 2.89 5.80
C VAL A 221 -20.41 3.46 4.50
N LEU A 222 -20.01 4.73 4.49
CA LEU A 222 -19.40 5.35 3.32
C LEU A 222 -18.13 4.63 2.88
N ILE A 223 -17.24 4.26 3.80
CA ILE A 223 -16.05 3.46 3.48
C ILE A 223 -16.42 2.18 2.72
N VAL A 224 -17.44 1.45 3.19
CA VAL A 224 -17.91 0.24 2.51
C VAL A 224 -18.49 0.56 1.13
N VAL A 225 -19.24 1.65 0.99
CA VAL A 225 -19.82 2.07 -0.31
C VAL A 225 -18.72 2.48 -1.30
N TYR A 226 -17.72 3.24 -0.86
CA TYR A 226 -16.54 3.58 -1.69
C TYR A 226 -15.82 2.31 -2.14
N LEU A 227 -15.52 1.39 -1.23
CA LEU A 227 -14.85 0.13 -1.55
C LEU A 227 -15.68 -0.69 -2.56
N ALA A 228 -16.99 -0.82 -2.34
CA ALA A 228 -17.87 -1.54 -3.27
C ALA A 228 -17.85 -0.91 -4.67
N TRP A 229 -17.94 0.41 -4.76
CA TRP A 229 -17.90 1.13 -6.04
C TRP A 229 -16.56 0.96 -6.76
N ILE A 230 -15.45 1.16 -6.06
CA ILE A 230 -14.09 1.03 -6.58
C ILE A 230 -13.84 -0.41 -7.06
N LEU A 231 -14.15 -1.40 -6.22
CA LEU A 231 -13.92 -2.81 -6.52
C LEU A 231 -14.81 -3.32 -7.66
N ALA A 232 -16.08 -2.89 -7.74
CA ALA A 232 -16.96 -3.26 -8.83
C ALA A 232 -16.42 -2.77 -10.18
N ILE A 233 -15.98 -1.51 -10.25
CA ILE A 233 -15.44 -0.94 -11.48
C ILE A 233 -14.06 -1.53 -11.82
N ALA A 234 -13.22 -1.77 -10.82
CA ALA A 234 -11.96 -2.50 -11.00
C ALA A 234 -12.21 -3.90 -11.58
N ALA A 235 -13.18 -4.65 -11.06
CA ALA A 235 -13.54 -5.98 -11.56
C ALA A 235 -14.04 -5.92 -13.01
N ILE A 236 -14.92 -4.98 -13.34
CA ILE A 236 -15.39 -4.76 -14.71
C ILE A 236 -14.20 -4.46 -15.64
N GLN A 237 -13.27 -3.60 -15.20
CA GLN A 237 -12.08 -3.25 -15.98
C GLN A 237 -11.17 -4.46 -16.20
N ILE A 238 -10.91 -5.25 -15.16
CA ILE A 238 -10.08 -6.46 -15.22
C ILE A 238 -10.66 -7.48 -16.20
N VAL A 239 -11.98 -7.72 -16.14
CA VAL A 239 -12.65 -8.71 -17.01
C VAL A 239 -12.74 -8.22 -18.46
N ARG A 240 -13.16 -6.97 -18.68
CA ARG A 240 -13.34 -6.43 -20.05
C ARG A 240 -12.02 -6.26 -20.80
N SER A 241 -10.96 -5.85 -20.09
CA SER A 241 -9.64 -5.67 -20.71
C SER A 241 -8.91 -6.99 -20.99
N GLY A 242 -9.36 -8.13 -20.44
CA GLY A 242 -8.80 -9.45 -20.73
C GLY A 242 -9.05 -9.96 -22.15
N ARG A 243 -9.79 -9.20 -22.98
CA ARG A 243 -10.06 -9.50 -24.39
C ARG A 243 -9.08 -8.85 -25.38
N GLY A 244 -8.16 -8.00 -24.92
CA GLY A 244 -7.12 -7.35 -25.74
C GLY A 244 -5.71 -7.89 -25.46
N SER A 245 -4.84 -7.88 -26.47
CA SER A 245 -3.48 -8.46 -26.46
C SER A 245 -2.42 -7.69 -25.66
N GLU A 246 -2.78 -6.55 -25.05
CA GLU A 246 -1.80 -5.58 -24.54
C GLU A 246 -1.42 -5.77 -23.06
N GLY A 247 -1.87 -6.81 -22.35
CA GLY A 247 -1.54 -7.00 -20.93
C GLY A 247 -1.71 -8.44 -20.41
N GLY A 248 -1.48 -8.64 -19.09
CA GLY A 248 -1.64 -9.95 -18.48
C GLY A 248 -3.09 -10.44 -18.41
N GLY A 249 -3.29 -11.73 -18.12
CA GLY A 249 -4.63 -12.26 -17.87
C GLY A 249 -5.32 -11.62 -16.65
N PRO A 250 -6.64 -11.80 -16.45
CA PRO A 250 -7.39 -11.17 -15.36
C PRO A 250 -6.75 -11.34 -13.97
N ALA A 251 -6.20 -12.52 -13.69
CA ALA A 251 -5.49 -12.80 -12.43
C ALA A 251 -4.23 -11.91 -12.25
N VAL A 252 -3.42 -11.75 -13.29
CA VAL A 252 -2.22 -10.89 -13.24
C VAL A 252 -2.60 -9.43 -13.04
N LYS A 253 -3.69 -8.98 -13.67
CA LYS A 253 -4.19 -7.61 -13.47
C LYS A 253 -4.64 -7.38 -12.03
N ALA A 254 -5.42 -8.31 -11.46
CA ALA A 254 -5.83 -8.24 -10.05
C ALA A 254 -4.63 -8.19 -9.10
N LEU A 255 -3.61 -9.03 -9.35
CA LEU A 255 -2.38 -9.05 -8.55
C LEU A 255 -1.56 -7.76 -8.72
N ALA A 256 -1.56 -7.16 -9.91
CA ALA A 256 -0.91 -5.88 -10.15
C ALA A 256 -1.60 -4.72 -9.40
N TYR A 257 -2.93 -4.70 -9.31
CA TYR A 257 -3.64 -3.76 -8.41
C TYR A 257 -3.22 -3.99 -6.96
N ALA A 258 -3.22 -5.24 -6.49
CA ALA A 258 -2.82 -5.57 -5.12
C ALA A 258 -1.37 -5.14 -4.83
N ALA A 259 -0.45 -5.36 -5.78
CA ALA A 259 0.95 -4.97 -5.67
C ALA A 259 1.14 -3.45 -5.56
N ILE A 260 0.33 -2.64 -6.25
CA ILE A 260 0.36 -1.18 -6.07
C ILE A 260 -0.20 -0.81 -4.69
N LEU A 261 -1.36 -1.37 -4.33
CA LEU A 261 -2.06 -1.00 -3.09
C LEU A 261 -1.29 -1.40 -1.83
N VAL A 262 -0.55 -2.51 -1.84
CA VAL A 262 0.25 -2.92 -0.70
C VAL A 262 1.41 -1.95 -0.43
N TRP A 263 2.06 -1.40 -1.48
CA TRP A 263 3.09 -0.36 -1.30
C TRP A 263 2.50 0.93 -0.74
N VAL A 264 1.34 1.35 -1.26
CA VAL A 264 0.61 2.52 -0.72
C VAL A 264 0.22 2.30 0.73
N THR A 265 -0.30 1.11 1.06
CA THR A 265 -0.71 0.77 2.43
C THR A 265 0.49 0.79 3.37
N THR A 266 1.63 0.22 2.94
CA THR A 266 2.88 0.21 3.72
C THR A 266 3.39 1.63 3.98
N ALA A 267 3.31 2.52 2.98
CA ALA A 267 3.68 3.92 3.13
C ALA A 267 2.70 4.67 4.06
N ALA A 268 1.39 4.49 3.87
CA ALA A 268 0.34 5.11 4.68
C ALA A 268 0.42 4.69 6.15
N ALA A 269 0.73 3.42 6.43
CA ALA A 269 0.95 2.92 7.78
C ALA A 269 2.10 3.65 8.50
N GLY A 270 3.16 4.02 7.75
CA GLY A 270 4.28 4.81 8.28
C GLY A 270 3.87 6.17 8.84
N ARG A 271 2.92 6.86 8.21
CA ARG A 271 2.41 8.16 8.68
C ARG A 271 1.69 8.02 10.03
N TRP A 272 1.11 6.85 10.30
CA TRP A 272 0.35 6.60 11.53
C TRP A 272 1.21 6.24 12.74
N ILE A 273 2.40 5.68 12.51
CA ILE A 273 3.40 5.54 13.56
C ILE A 273 3.69 6.91 14.19
N ALA A 274 3.65 8.00 13.40
CA ALA A 274 3.90 9.35 13.88
C ALA A 274 2.76 9.95 14.75
N PHE A 275 1.59 9.33 14.81
CA PHE A 275 0.44 9.78 15.60
C PHE A 275 0.03 8.80 16.71
N ALA A 276 0.56 7.58 16.68
CA ALA A 276 0.46 6.61 17.76
C ALA A 276 1.55 6.84 18.82
#